data_AF-R5IWP6-F1
#
_entry.id   AF-R5IWP6-F1
#
_cell.length_a   1.000
_cell.length_b   1.000
_cell.length_c   1.000
_cell.angle_alpha   90.00
_cell.angle_beta   90.00
_cell.angle_gamma   90.00
#
_symmetry.space_group_name_H-M   'P 1'
#
loop_
_entity.id
_entity.type
_entity.pdbx_description
1 polymer ?
#
loop_
_entity_poly.entity_id
_entity_poly.type
_entity_poly.pdbx_seq_one_letter_code
_entity_poly.pdbx_strand_id
1 'polypeptide(L)'
;MDKKIDDYKAVIINGTNDKSDDIDGHVDFVGPIGECDYHVDCLLDYARDKYPNVSIFQRITDRCEPNVPIFFLTWLNNVVYINISGNRVGKYGMLFLPDEISEKQLKLIYELAKQIPKAHVDIVYDMDFDDGFVESKEFNYERGKGFEETLNQFLKKVNQKKSK
;
A
#
# COMPACT_ATOMS: atom_id res chain seq x y z
N MET A 1 -21.03 -4.69 2.01
CA MET A 1 -19.69 -4.15 1.73
C MET A 1 -19.54 -4.28 0.22
N ASP A 2 -19.98 -3.25 -0.51
CA ASP A 2 -20.23 -3.33 -1.97
C ASP A 2 -19.07 -2.76 -2.81
N LYS A 3 -18.00 -2.28 -2.15
CA LYS A 3 -16.82 -1.73 -2.80
C LYS A 3 -15.85 -2.87 -3.15
N LYS A 4 -15.47 -2.97 -4.42
CA LYS A 4 -14.45 -3.92 -4.89
C LYS A 4 -13.16 -3.16 -5.16
N ILE A 5 -12.02 -3.75 -4.81
CA ILE A 5 -10.70 -3.16 -5.10
C ILE A 5 -10.50 -2.80 -6.58
N ASP A 6 -11.10 -3.57 -7.50
CA ASP A 6 -11.02 -3.31 -8.94
C ASP A 6 -11.68 -1.98 -9.35
N ASP A 7 -12.45 -1.33 -8.48
CA ASP A 7 -13.10 -0.05 -8.76
C ASP A 7 -12.26 1.16 -8.27
N TYR A 8 -11.14 0.91 -7.57
CA TYR A 8 -10.31 1.94 -6.93
C TYR A 8 -8.83 1.82 -7.31
N LYS A 9 -8.14 2.97 -7.32
CA LYS A 9 -6.73 3.15 -7.64
C LYS A 9 -5.84 2.69 -6.49
N ALA A 10 -6.29 2.83 -5.25
CA ALA A 10 -5.55 2.36 -4.08
C ALA A 10 -6.47 1.86 -2.97
N VAL A 11 -5.92 1.03 -2.08
CA VAL A 11 -6.50 0.67 -0.79
C VAL A 11 -5.48 0.93 0.31
N ILE A 12 -5.94 1.54 1.38
CA ILE A 12 -5.12 1.87 2.55
C ILE A 12 -5.68 1.10 3.74
N ILE A 13 -4.85 0.25 4.35
CA ILE A 13 -5.19 -0.46 5.59
C ILE A 13 -4.45 0.24 6.71
N ASN A 14 -5.21 0.99 7.51
CA ASN A 14 -4.64 1.83 8.54
C ASN A 14 -4.05 1.02 9.70
N GLY A 15 -2.92 1.46 10.22
CA GLY A 15 -2.30 0.90 11.43
C GLY A 15 -2.34 1.91 12.58
N THR A 16 -1.91 1.47 13.76
CA THR A 16 -1.76 2.37 14.91
C THR A 16 -0.59 3.31 14.70
N ASN A 17 -0.79 4.60 14.93
CA ASN A 17 0.29 5.57 15.11
C ASN A 17 -0.09 6.58 16.18
N ASP A 18 0.92 7.23 16.74
CA ASP A 18 0.84 8.26 17.79
C ASP A 18 0.42 9.65 17.25
N LYS A 19 0.05 9.73 15.97
CA LYS A 19 -0.25 10.97 15.23
C LYS A 19 -1.70 11.03 14.72
N SER A 20 -2.52 10.02 14.98
CA SER A 20 -3.96 9.99 14.69
C SER A 20 -4.72 9.24 15.77
N ASP A 21 -6.05 9.42 15.81
CA ASP A 21 -6.94 8.56 16.61
C ASP A 21 -6.72 7.08 16.25
N ASP A 22 -7.04 6.15 17.16
CA ASP A 22 -6.87 4.70 16.94
C ASP A 22 -7.76 4.20 15.79
N ILE A 23 -7.19 4.18 14.59
CA ILE A 23 -7.81 3.75 13.33
C ILE A 23 -7.27 2.40 12.87
N ASP A 24 -6.59 1.64 13.74
CA ASP A 24 -5.97 0.36 13.40
C ASP A 24 -6.98 -0.65 12.85
N GLY A 25 -6.73 -1.11 11.62
CA GLY A 25 -7.57 -2.03 10.89
C GLY A 25 -8.72 -1.37 10.11
N HIS A 26 -8.79 -0.04 10.01
CA HIS A 26 -9.69 0.61 9.07
C HIS A 26 -9.20 0.43 7.63
N VAL A 27 -10.12 0.20 6.68
CA VAL A 27 -9.80 0.01 5.26
C VAL A 27 -10.44 1.13 4.44
N ASP A 28 -9.60 1.99 3.88
CA ASP A 28 -9.99 3.08 3.00
C ASP A 28 -9.76 2.70 1.53
N PHE A 29 -10.75 2.97 0.68
CA PHE A 29 -10.66 2.79 -0.77
C PHE A 29 -10.49 4.17 -1.42
N VAL A 30 -9.39 4.37 -2.15
CA VAL A 30 -8.92 5.70 -2.58
C VAL A 30 -8.88 5.80 -4.08
N GLY A 31 -9.45 6.88 -4.62
CA GLY A 31 -9.45 7.25 -6.03
C GLY A 31 -10.22 6.26 -6.91
N PRO A 32 -11.47 6.52 -7.30
CA PRO A 32 -12.19 5.67 -8.25
C PRO A 32 -11.44 5.52 -9.60
N ILE A 33 -11.35 4.32 -10.17
CA ILE A 33 -10.61 4.10 -11.44
C ILE A 33 -11.22 4.87 -12.62
N GLY A 34 -12.52 5.18 -12.56
CA GLY A 34 -13.21 5.94 -13.60
C GLY A 34 -12.87 7.43 -13.64
N GLU A 35 -12.16 7.96 -12.64
CA GLU A 35 -11.77 9.37 -12.57
C GLU A 35 -10.38 9.61 -13.18
N CYS A 36 -10.21 10.78 -13.79
CA CYS A 36 -9.02 11.15 -14.57
C CYS A 36 -7.77 11.42 -13.72
N ASP A 37 -7.89 11.42 -12.39
CA ASP A 37 -6.80 11.79 -11.49
C ASP A 37 -5.68 10.74 -11.46
N TYR A 38 -4.44 11.18 -11.26
CA TYR A 38 -3.32 10.24 -11.10
C TYR A 38 -3.35 9.64 -9.69
N HIS A 39 -2.71 8.46 -9.51
CA HIS A 39 -2.59 7.84 -8.18
C HIS A 39 -2.00 8.78 -7.15
N VAL A 40 -1.01 9.59 -7.53
CA VAL A 40 -0.34 10.57 -6.65
C VAL A 40 -1.33 11.61 -6.12
N ASP A 41 -2.25 12.09 -6.95
CA ASP A 41 -3.25 13.09 -6.58
C ASP A 41 -4.22 12.51 -5.55
N CYS A 42 -4.78 11.33 -5.84
CA CYS A 42 -5.72 10.66 -4.93
C CYS A 42 -5.07 10.33 -3.57
N LEU A 43 -3.79 9.93 -3.57
CA LEU A 43 -3.06 9.64 -2.34
C LEU A 43 -2.77 10.90 -1.53
N LEU A 44 -2.41 12.01 -2.18
CA LEU A 44 -2.18 13.28 -1.50
C LEU A 44 -3.47 13.86 -0.94
N ASP A 45 -4.57 13.78 -1.68
CA ASP A 45 -5.88 14.23 -1.19
C ASP A 45 -6.34 13.42 0.02
N TYR A 46 -6.22 12.08 -0.05
CA TYR A 46 -6.46 11.22 1.11
C TYR A 46 -5.57 11.62 2.30
N ALA A 47 -4.26 11.78 2.07
CA ALA A 47 -3.33 12.05 3.16
C ALA A 47 -3.56 13.41 3.82
N ARG A 48 -3.92 14.44 3.05
CA ARG A 48 -4.22 15.79 3.55
C ARG A 48 -5.54 15.84 4.32
N ASP A 49 -6.55 15.09 3.88
CA ASP A 49 -7.85 14.99 4.57
C ASP A 49 -7.74 14.17 5.87
N LYS A 50 -7.09 13.01 5.79
CA LYS A 50 -6.96 12.06 6.91
C LYS A 50 -5.96 12.51 7.96
N TYR A 51 -4.86 13.14 7.53
CA TYR A 51 -3.75 13.57 8.40
C TYR A 51 -3.47 15.07 8.27
N PRO A 52 -4.45 15.94 8.56
CA PRO A 52 -4.31 17.39 8.33
C PRO A 52 -3.19 18.03 9.15
N ASN A 53 -2.84 17.42 10.27
CA ASN A 53 -1.78 17.88 11.18
C ASN A 53 -0.37 17.40 10.79
N VAL A 54 -0.25 16.51 9.82
CA VAL A 54 1.05 15.99 9.35
C VAL A 54 1.57 16.92 8.26
N SER A 55 2.39 17.90 8.66
CA SER A 55 2.80 19.03 7.82
C SER A 55 3.49 18.66 6.50
N ILE A 56 4.09 17.48 6.41
CA ILE A 56 4.80 17.06 5.19
C ILE A 56 3.84 16.88 4.01
N PHE A 57 2.61 16.41 4.21
CA PHE A 57 1.62 16.24 3.14
C PHE A 57 1.18 17.57 2.50
N GLN A 58 1.33 18.68 3.22
CA GLN A 58 1.07 20.02 2.69
C GLN A 58 2.23 20.57 1.85
N ARG A 59 3.41 19.93 1.91
CA ARG A 59 4.63 20.35 1.20
C ARG A 59 4.92 19.50 -0.03
N ILE A 60 4.43 18.27 -0.07
CA ILE A 60 4.56 17.39 -1.23
C ILE A 60 3.66 17.93 -2.36
N THR A 61 4.26 18.11 -3.53
CA THR A 61 3.56 18.53 -4.75
C THR A 61 3.06 17.33 -5.54
N ASP A 62 2.06 17.53 -6.39
CA ASP A 62 1.53 16.54 -7.34
C ASP A 62 2.58 16.06 -8.37
N ARG A 63 3.66 16.81 -8.56
CA ARG A 63 4.78 16.47 -9.46
C ARG A 63 5.81 15.51 -8.85
N CYS A 64 5.62 15.10 -7.60
CA CYS A 64 6.53 14.14 -6.97
C CYS A 64 6.38 12.73 -7.58
N GLU A 65 7.36 11.86 -7.31
CA GLU A 65 7.22 10.45 -7.63
C GLU A 65 6.12 9.82 -6.76
N PRO A 66 5.31 8.88 -7.30
CA PRO A 66 4.22 8.24 -6.55
C PRO A 66 4.68 7.59 -5.23
N ASN A 67 5.94 7.16 -5.15
CA ASN A 67 6.52 6.55 -3.97
C ASN A 67 6.64 7.53 -2.79
N VAL A 68 6.75 8.84 -3.04
CA VAL A 68 6.92 9.86 -1.99
C VAL A 68 5.72 9.92 -1.04
N PRO A 69 4.47 10.14 -1.49
CA PRO A 69 3.32 10.11 -0.59
C PRO A 69 3.12 8.72 0.03
N ILE A 70 3.43 7.65 -0.70
CA ILE A 70 3.33 6.28 -0.18
C ILE A 70 4.29 6.08 1.00
N PHE A 71 5.55 6.53 0.91
CA PHE A 71 6.52 6.47 2.00
C PHE A 71 5.99 7.15 3.27
N PHE A 72 5.45 8.36 3.16
CA PHE A 72 4.94 9.05 4.34
C PHE A 72 3.66 8.40 4.90
N LEU A 73 2.85 7.76 4.05
CA LEU A 73 1.71 6.96 4.51
C LEU A 73 2.17 5.68 5.23
N THR A 74 3.19 4.98 4.74
CA THR A 74 3.75 3.79 5.41
C THR A 74 4.50 4.16 6.68
N TRP A 75 5.17 5.32 6.73
CA TRP A 75 5.77 5.88 7.95
C TRP A 75 4.74 6.19 9.05
N LEU A 76 3.50 6.46 8.66
CA LEU A 76 2.35 6.54 9.58
C LEU A 76 1.72 5.17 9.88
N ASN A 77 2.48 4.10 9.65
CA ASN A 77 2.12 2.71 9.90
C ASN A 77 0.96 2.18 9.05
N ASN A 78 0.67 2.80 7.90
CA ASN A 78 -0.34 2.29 6.98
C ASN A 78 0.25 1.26 6.02
N VAL A 79 -0.55 0.26 5.65
CA VAL A 79 -0.28 -0.58 4.47
C VAL A 79 -0.98 0.07 3.29
N VAL A 80 -0.27 0.21 2.17
CA VAL A 80 -0.81 0.84 0.95
C VAL A 80 -0.76 -0.16 -0.19
N TYR A 81 -1.92 -0.51 -0.75
CA TYR A 81 -2.02 -1.28 -2.00
C TYR A 81 -2.34 -0.33 -3.15
N ILE A 82 -1.53 -0.37 -4.21
CA ILE A 82 -1.72 0.39 -5.43
C ILE A 82 -2.21 -0.55 -6.53
N ASN A 83 -3.35 -0.21 -7.14
CA ASN A 83 -3.92 -0.92 -8.27
C ASN A 83 -3.41 -0.31 -9.58
N ILE A 84 -2.63 -1.09 -10.33
CA ILE A 84 -2.09 -0.72 -11.64
C ILE A 84 -2.55 -1.71 -12.71
N SER A 85 -3.71 -2.33 -12.47
CA SER A 85 -4.34 -3.22 -13.42
C SER A 85 -4.64 -2.48 -14.72
N GLY A 86 -4.45 -3.18 -15.84
CA GLY A 86 -4.70 -2.59 -17.15
C GLY A 86 -4.95 -3.66 -18.21
N ASN A 87 -5.60 -3.26 -19.30
CA ASN A 87 -6.03 -4.19 -20.36
C ASN A 87 -4.90 -5.03 -20.95
N ARG A 88 -3.65 -4.55 -20.91
CA ARG A 88 -2.46 -5.27 -21.41
C ARG A 88 -1.72 -6.08 -20.35
N VAL A 89 -1.77 -5.65 -19.09
CA VAL A 89 -0.98 -6.21 -17.98
C VAL A 89 -1.79 -7.25 -17.19
N GLY A 90 -3.12 -7.21 -17.30
CA GLY A 90 -4.02 -8.00 -16.47
C GLY A 90 -4.17 -7.38 -15.09
N LYS A 91 -4.54 -8.20 -14.10
CA LYS A 91 -4.65 -7.77 -12.71
C LYS A 91 -3.26 -7.67 -12.09
N TYR A 92 -2.83 -6.44 -11.80
CA TYR A 92 -1.50 -6.18 -11.27
C TYR A 92 -1.57 -5.08 -10.21
N GLY A 93 -0.76 -5.21 -9.18
CA GLY A 93 -0.71 -4.26 -8.08
C GLY A 93 0.63 -4.27 -7.36
N MET A 94 0.81 -3.30 -6.47
CA MET A 94 1.97 -3.22 -5.58
C MET A 94 1.47 -3.03 -4.17
N LEU A 95 2.00 -3.82 -3.23
CA LEU A 95 1.68 -3.74 -1.80
C LEU A 95 2.89 -3.16 -1.05
N PHE A 96 2.74 -1.95 -0.54
CA PHE A 96 3.73 -1.24 0.26
C PHE A 96 3.46 -1.46 1.73
N LEU A 97 4.47 -1.94 2.44
CA LEU A 97 4.38 -2.33 3.83
C LEU A 97 5.08 -1.30 4.73
N PRO A 98 4.52 -0.98 5.90
CA PRO A 98 5.25 -0.32 6.97
C PRO A 98 6.31 -1.26 7.56
N ASP A 99 7.18 -0.72 8.40
CA ASP A 99 8.24 -1.50 9.07
C ASP A 99 7.67 -2.62 9.96
N GLU A 100 6.52 -2.35 10.59
CA GLU A 100 5.81 -3.29 11.45
C GLU A 100 4.35 -3.42 11.02
N ILE A 101 3.85 -4.65 10.94
CA ILE A 101 2.46 -4.94 10.55
C ILE A 101 1.74 -5.56 11.74
N SER A 102 0.60 -4.97 12.14
CA SER A 102 -0.24 -5.52 13.20
C SER A 102 -0.93 -6.82 12.75
N GLU A 103 -1.34 -7.67 13.70
CA GLU A 103 -2.11 -8.88 13.37
C GLU A 103 -3.41 -8.54 12.62
N LYS A 104 -4.04 -7.41 12.97
CA LYS A 104 -5.26 -6.92 12.29
C LYS A 104 -4.96 -6.53 10.85
N GLN A 105 -3.91 -5.75 10.62
CA GLN A 105 -3.49 -5.39 9.27
C GLN A 105 -3.17 -6.62 8.44
N LEU A 106 -2.41 -7.57 8.98
CA LEU A 106 -2.07 -8.81 8.29
C LEU A 106 -3.33 -9.59 7.88
N LYS A 107 -4.31 -9.72 8.77
CA LYS A 107 -5.59 -10.35 8.46
C LYS A 107 -6.31 -9.66 7.30
N LEU A 108 -6.34 -8.32 7.30
CA LEU A 108 -6.98 -7.52 6.26
C LEU A 108 -6.25 -7.60 4.92
N ILE A 109 -4.91 -7.72 4.92
CA ILE A 109 -4.14 -7.99 3.70
C ILE A 109 -4.56 -9.35 3.10
N TYR A 110 -4.71 -10.39 3.92
CA TYR A 110 -5.22 -11.69 3.44
C TYR A 110 -6.65 -11.59 2.90
N GLU A 111 -7.52 -10.80 3.53
CA GLU A 111 -8.87 -10.55 3.02
C GLU A 111 -8.85 -9.81 1.67
N LEU A 112 -7.95 -8.84 1.50
CA LEU A 112 -7.71 -8.17 0.21
C LEU A 112 -7.21 -9.17 -0.85
N ALA A 113 -6.25 -10.02 -0.50
CA ALA A 113 -5.70 -11.02 -1.42
C ALA A 113 -6.77 -11.99 -1.95
N LYS A 114 -7.74 -12.37 -1.11
CA LYS A 114 -8.87 -13.23 -1.48
C LYS A 114 -9.86 -12.56 -2.44
N GLN A 115 -9.95 -11.23 -2.45
CA GLN A 115 -10.80 -10.48 -3.38
C GLN A 115 -10.21 -10.42 -4.79
N ILE A 116 -8.88 -10.52 -4.90
CA ILE A 116 -8.13 -10.48 -6.16
C ILE A 116 -7.16 -11.66 -6.31
N PRO A 117 -7.67 -12.92 -6.29
CA PRO A 117 -6.83 -14.11 -6.15
C PRO A 117 -5.85 -14.35 -7.32
N LYS A 118 -6.14 -13.76 -8.49
CA LYS A 118 -5.30 -13.86 -9.69
C LYS A 118 -4.45 -12.61 -9.96
N ALA A 119 -4.47 -11.63 -9.06
CA ALA A 119 -3.60 -10.47 -9.21
C ALA A 119 -2.15 -10.87 -8.98
N HIS A 120 -1.28 -10.40 -9.87
CA HIS A 120 0.15 -10.37 -9.66
C HIS A 120 0.46 -9.17 -8.76
N VAL A 121 1.13 -9.39 -7.63
CA VAL A 121 1.38 -8.32 -6.66
C VAL A 121 2.83 -8.36 -6.22
N ASP A 122 3.56 -7.29 -6.50
CA ASP A 122 4.88 -7.07 -5.93
C ASP A 122 4.75 -6.47 -4.54
N ILE A 123 5.61 -6.90 -3.61
CA ILE A 123 5.61 -6.42 -2.23
C ILE A 123 6.82 -5.52 -2.04
N VAL A 124 6.57 -4.26 -1.69
CA VAL A 124 7.57 -3.24 -1.40
C VAL A 124 7.67 -3.06 0.12
N TYR A 125 8.88 -3.12 0.66
CA TYR A 125 9.14 -3.11 2.10
C TYR A 125 10.51 -2.49 2.39
N ASP A 126 10.79 -2.21 3.68
CA ASP A 126 12.07 -1.62 4.12
C ASP A 126 12.36 -0.33 3.34
N MET A 127 11.39 0.59 3.43
CA MET A 127 11.41 1.86 2.70
C MET A 127 12.16 2.91 3.50
N ASP A 128 13.00 3.68 2.83
CA ASP A 128 13.71 4.80 3.43
C ASP A 128 13.55 6.05 2.55
N PHE A 129 13.76 7.23 3.15
CA PHE A 129 13.67 8.50 2.46
C PHE A 129 14.94 9.31 2.70
N ASP A 130 15.77 9.39 1.67
CA ASP A 130 17.06 10.08 1.70
C ASP A 130 17.18 11.05 0.52
N ASP A 131 17.65 12.27 0.79
CA ASP A 131 17.85 13.35 -0.19
C ASP A 131 16.69 13.58 -1.20
N GLY A 132 15.44 13.34 -0.77
CA GLY A 132 14.24 13.53 -1.60
C GLY A 132 13.85 12.32 -2.44
N PHE A 133 14.56 11.20 -2.32
CA PHE A 133 14.30 9.94 -3.01
C PHE A 133 13.81 8.88 -2.03
N VAL A 134 12.95 7.99 -2.53
CA VAL A 134 12.48 6.83 -1.78
C VAL A 134 13.27 5.61 -2.21
N GLU A 135 14.03 5.04 -1.29
CA GLU A 135 14.66 3.74 -1.49
C GLU A 135 13.78 2.64 -0.89
N SER A 136 13.81 1.44 -1.47
CA SER A 136 13.03 0.31 -0.95
C SER A 136 13.57 -1.04 -1.43
N LYS A 137 13.11 -2.11 -0.77
CA LYS A 137 13.30 -3.48 -1.24
C LYS A 137 12.01 -3.99 -1.87
N GLU A 138 12.18 -4.78 -2.93
CA GLU A 138 11.06 -5.40 -3.63
C GLU A 138 11.12 -6.93 -3.47
N PHE A 139 9.96 -7.53 -3.28
CA PHE A 139 9.72 -8.96 -3.39
C PHE A 139 8.76 -9.18 -4.55
N ASN A 140 9.31 -9.62 -5.67
CA ASN A 140 8.54 -9.75 -6.90
C ASN A 140 7.68 -11.00 -6.88
N TYR A 141 6.49 -10.91 -7.47
CA TYR A 141 5.64 -12.09 -7.67
C TYR A 141 6.30 -13.11 -8.59
N GLU A 142 6.04 -14.39 -8.35
CA GLU A 142 6.42 -15.47 -9.26
C GLU A 142 5.31 -15.69 -10.29
N ARG A 143 5.68 -15.88 -11.56
CA ARG A 143 4.70 -16.11 -12.63
C ARG A 143 3.80 -17.32 -12.30
N GLY A 144 2.49 -17.13 -12.40
CA GLY A 144 1.50 -18.16 -12.10
C GLY A 144 1.12 -18.26 -10.61
N LYS A 145 1.75 -17.46 -9.75
CA LYS A 145 1.36 -17.30 -8.35
C LYS A 145 0.38 -16.15 -8.17
N GLY A 146 -0.63 -16.39 -7.34
CA GLY A 146 -1.59 -15.37 -6.93
C GLY A 146 -1.07 -14.50 -5.79
N PHE A 147 -1.85 -13.48 -5.43
CA PHE A 147 -1.49 -12.54 -4.37
C PHE A 147 -1.26 -13.25 -3.02
N GLU A 148 -2.18 -14.12 -2.59
CA GLU A 148 -2.06 -14.84 -1.31
C GLU A 148 -0.80 -15.73 -1.26
N GLU A 149 -0.46 -16.41 -2.35
CA GLU A 149 0.76 -17.22 -2.43
C GLU A 149 2.02 -16.37 -2.34
N THR A 150 2.03 -15.21 -3.01
CA THR A 150 3.16 -14.27 -2.98
C THR A 150 3.38 -13.73 -1.57
N LEU A 151 2.30 -13.37 -0.88
CA LEU A 151 2.35 -12.93 0.52
C LEU A 151 2.94 -14.01 1.44
N ASN A 152 2.48 -15.26 1.29
CA ASN A 152 2.99 -16.39 2.08
C ASN A 152 4.50 -16.63 1.84
N GLN A 153 4.95 -16.52 0.59
CA GLN A 153 6.38 -16.65 0.26
C GLN A 153 7.21 -15.52 0.87
N PHE A 154 6.72 -14.28 0.77
CA PHE A 154 7.36 -13.12 1.40
C PHE A 154 7.51 -13.31 2.91
N LEU A 155 6.42 -13.59 3.62
CA LEU A 155 6.41 -13.77 5.08
C LEU A 155 7.38 -14.89 5.53
N LYS A 156 7.43 -16.00 4.78
CA LYS A 156 8.39 -17.07 5.03
C LYS A 156 9.84 -16.59 4.90
N LYS A 157 10.16 -15.79 3.88
CA LYS A 157 11.51 -15.23 3.65
C LYS A 157 11.92 -14.28 4.77
N VAL A 158 11.05 -13.38 5.23
CA VAL A 158 11.38 -12.45 6.32
C VAL A 158 11.52 -13.16 7.66
N ASN A 159 10.67 -14.15 7.95
CA ASN A 159 10.77 -14.93 9.19
C ASN A 159 12.06 -15.77 9.23
N GLN A 160 12.49 -16.34 8.11
CA GLN A 160 13.77 -17.06 8.04
C GLN A 160 14.99 -16.18 8.30
N LYS A 161 14.92 -14.88 7.97
CA LYS A 161 15.99 -13.92 8.27
C LYS A 161 16.04 -13.54 9.75
N LYS A 162 14.90 -13.50 10.45
CA LYS A 162 14.85 -13.20 11.90
C LYS A 162 15.35 -14.34 12.79
N SER A 163 15.43 -15.56 12.26
CA SER A 163 15.87 -16.76 12.98
C SER A 163 17.34 -17.14 12.76
N LYS A 164 18.10 -16.29 12.05
CA LYS A 164 19.55 -16.42 11.88
C LYS A 164 20.25 -15.30 12.62
#